data_AF-A0A2G4IJI7-F1
#
_entry.id   AF-A0A2G4IJI7-F1
#
_cell.length_a   1.000
_cell.length_b   1.000
_cell.length_c   1.000
_cell.angle_alpha   90.00
_cell.angle_beta   90.00
_cell.angle_gamma   90.00
#
_symmetry.space_group_name_H-M   'P 1'
#
loop_
_entity.id
_entity.type
_entity.pdbx_description
1 polymer ?
#
loop_
_entity_poly.entity_id
_entity_poly.type
_entity_poly.pdbx_seq_one_letter_code
_entity_poly.pdbx_strand_id
1 'polypeptide(L)' 'MIQSFGVSWERINKNVFYLHGELDAQNVDNKVWTAMDVDDKLVVIDSTRNDARWYNIKPEISQFLVSNWHA' A
#
# COMPACT_ATOMS: atom_id res chain seq x y z
N MET A 1 13.29 -3.12 -3.94
CA MET A 1 12.26 -3.29 -2.89
C MET A 1 11.13 -4.22 -3.32
N ILE A 2 10.27 -3.87 -4.30
CA ILE A 2 9.11 -4.70 -4.71
C ILE A 2 9.49 -6.15 -5.09
N GLN A 3 10.58 -6.33 -5.84
CA GLN A 3 11.11 -7.66 -6.20
C GLN A 3 11.43 -8.55 -4.97
N SER A 4 11.72 -7.96 -3.81
CA SER A 4 12.10 -8.70 -2.60
C SER A 4 10.93 -9.39 -1.90
N PHE A 5 9.70 -9.21 -2.36
CA PHE A 5 8.54 -9.95 -1.86
C PHE A 5 8.49 -11.39 -2.39
N GLY A 6 9.24 -11.74 -3.43
CA GLY A 6 9.28 -13.11 -3.96
C GLY A 6 7.96 -13.61 -4.56
N VAL A 7 7.05 -12.69 -4.87
CA VAL A 7 5.74 -12.95 -5.48
C VAL A 7 5.71 -12.49 -6.93
N SER A 8 4.65 -12.83 -7.66
CA SER A 8 4.39 -12.21 -8.97
C SER A 8 4.04 -10.74 -8.77
N TRP A 9 4.60 -9.87 -9.59
CA TRP A 9 4.36 -8.43 -9.52
C TRP A 9 4.47 -7.81 -10.90
N GLU A 10 3.77 -6.68 -11.10
CA GLU A 10 3.82 -5.90 -12.33
C GLU A 10 3.91 -4.42 -12.00
N ARG A 11 4.71 -3.65 -12.76
CA ARG A 11 4.77 -2.20 -12.59
C ARG A 11 3.74 -1.56 -13.51
N ILE A 12 2.60 -1.15 -12.97
CA ILE A 12 1.53 -0.50 -13.74
C ILE A 12 1.99 0.87 -14.26
N ASN A 13 2.65 1.67 -13.41
CA ASN A 13 3.25 2.94 -13.80
C ASN A 13 4.44 3.31 -12.90
N LYS A 14 4.92 4.56 -12.97
CA LYS A 14 6.10 5.01 -12.21
C LYS A 14 6.01 4.66 -10.71
N ASN A 15 4.83 4.81 -10.09
CA ASN A 15 4.64 4.70 -8.63
C ASN A 15 3.57 3.67 -8.22
N VAL A 16 2.92 2.99 -9.17
CA VAL A 16 1.88 1.99 -8.90
C VAL A 16 2.40 0.62 -9.30
N PHE A 17 2.33 -0.32 -8.34
CA PHE A 17 2.78 -1.69 -8.49
C PHE A 17 1.65 -2.63 -8.11
N TYR A 18 1.43 -3.64 -8.94
CA TYR A 18 0.57 -4.78 -8.64
C TYR A 18 1.41 -5.89 -8.02
N LEU A 19 0.89 -6.54 -6.98
CA LEU A 19 1.50 -7.72 -6.35
C LEU A 19 0.44 -8.82 -6.26
N HIS A 20 0.83 -10.06 -6.53
CA HIS A 20 -0.03 -11.24 -6.45
C HIS A 20 0.66 -12.39 -5.73
N GLY A 21 0.13 -12.74 -4.57
CA GLY A 21 0.57 -13.88 -3.76
C GLY A 21 -0.07 -13.83 -2.37
N GLU A 22 0.40 -14.72 -1.49
CA GLU A 22 -0.01 -14.79 -0.07
C GLU A 22 0.60 -13.64 0.74
N LEU A 23 0.16 -12.42 0.46
CA LEU A 23 0.52 -11.19 1.17
C LEU A 23 -0.75 -10.57 1.75
N ASP A 24 -0.60 -9.85 2.86
CA ASP A 24 -1.61 -8.94 3.38
C ASP A 24 -1.06 -7.51 3.38
N ALA A 25 -1.94 -6.51 3.58
CA ALA A 25 -1.53 -5.12 3.57
C ALA A 25 -0.48 -4.80 4.66
N GLN A 26 -0.47 -5.53 5.78
CA GLN A 26 0.50 -5.34 6.89
C GLN A 26 1.91 -5.85 6.56
N ASN A 27 2.01 -6.93 5.81
CA ASN A 27 3.32 -7.46 5.43
C ASN A 27 3.94 -6.55 4.36
N VAL A 28 3.10 -5.98 3.48
CA VAL A 28 3.54 -5.05 2.44
C VAL A 28 3.87 -3.69 3.03
N ASP A 29 3.01 -3.11 3.87
CA ASP A 29 3.22 -1.77 4.42
C ASP A 29 4.51 -1.67 5.24
N ASN A 30 4.78 -2.62 6.14
CA ASN A 30 5.92 -2.59 7.03
C ASN A 30 7.22 -2.63 6.24
N LYS A 31 7.29 -3.50 5.23
CA LYS A 31 8.50 -3.66 4.41
C LYS A 31 8.71 -2.48 3.47
N VAL A 32 7.64 -1.94 2.88
CA VAL A 32 7.74 -0.80 1.97
C VAL A 32 8.07 0.47 2.74
N TRP A 33 7.32 0.76 3.80
CA TRP A 33 7.48 1.96 4.62
C TRP A 33 8.85 2.06 5.28
N THR A 34 9.44 0.93 5.71
CA THR A 34 10.80 0.91 6.28
C THR A 34 11.88 1.37 5.29
N ALA A 35 11.62 1.29 3.99
CA ALA A 35 12.56 1.67 2.93
C ALA A 35 12.27 3.06 2.33
N MET A 36 11.27 3.78 2.84
CA MET A 36 10.83 5.10 2.35
C MET A 36 11.35 6.22 3.24
N ASP A 37 11.48 7.42 2.66
CA ASP A 37 11.85 8.62 3.40
C ASP A 37 10.63 9.23 4.11
N VAL A 38 10.88 10.06 5.13
CA VAL A 38 9.85 10.63 6.01
C VAL A 38 8.80 11.48 5.27
N ASP A 39 9.15 12.02 4.11
CA ASP A 39 8.30 12.86 3.26
C ASP A 39 7.63 12.10 2.09
N ASP A 40 7.98 10.81 1.89
CA ASP A 40 7.32 9.96 0.92
C ASP A 40 5.91 9.59 1.37
N LYS A 41 5.05 9.24 0.40
CA LYS A 41 3.65 8.84 0.63
C LYS A 41 3.44 7.42 0.15
N LEU A 42 2.78 6.61 0.97
CA LEU A 42 2.47 5.23 0.66
C LEU A 42 0.96 4.99 0.76
N VAL A 43 0.42 4.22 -0.19
CA VAL A 43 -0.90 3.60 -0.08
C VAL A 43 -0.74 2.13 -0.47
N VAL A 44 -1.20 1.23 0.39
CA VAL A 44 -1.26 -0.21 0.17
C VAL A 44 -2.72 -0.61 0.20
N ILE A 45 -3.19 -1.31 -0.83
CA ILE A 45 -4.57 -1.77 -0.96
C ILE A 45 -4.52 -3.30 -1.14
N ASP A 46 -5.07 -4.02 -0.18
CA ASP A 46 -5.37 -5.44 -0.28
C ASP A 46 -6.85 -5.60 -0.71
N SER A 47 -7.04 -5.76 -2.01
CA SER A 47 -8.37 -5.94 -2.60
C SER A 47 -9.03 -7.27 -2.24
N THR A 48 -8.29 -8.25 -1.71
CA THR A 48 -8.83 -9.57 -1.34
C THR A 48 -9.40 -9.56 0.07
N ARG A 49 -8.82 -8.76 0.98
CA ARG A 49 -9.26 -8.64 2.38
C ARG A 49 -10.05 -7.38 2.68
N ASN A 50 -10.23 -6.51 1.69
CA ASN A 50 -10.79 -5.17 1.88
C ASN A 50 -10.04 -4.41 3.00
N ASP A 51 -8.71 -4.50 2.97
CA ASP A 51 -7.81 -3.77 3.89
C ASP A 51 -7.02 -2.74 3.08
N ALA A 52 -6.91 -1.54 3.61
CA ALA A 52 -6.15 -0.47 2.99
C ALA A 52 -5.41 0.33 4.06
N ARG A 53 -4.17 0.68 3.75
CA ARG A 53 -3.23 1.33 4.66
C ARG A 53 -2.52 2.45 3.95
N TRP A 54 -2.33 3.57 4.63
CA TRP A 54 -1.70 4.74 4.02
C TRP A 54 -0.87 5.52 5.02
N TYR A 55 0.20 6.13 4.51
CA TYR A 55 1.21 6.82 5.31
C TYR A 55 1.49 8.20 4.74
N ASN A 56 1.76 9.13 5.65
CA ASN A 56 2.17 10.51 5.34
C ASN A 56 1.19 11.28 4.45
N ILE A 57 -0.10 11.01 4.64
CA ILE A 57 -1.18 11.83 4.09
C ILE A 57 -1.78 12.69 5.19
N LYS A 58 -2.44 13.77 4.81
CA LYS A 58 -3.04 14.67 5.80
C LYS A 58 -4.19 13.97 6.54
N PRO A 59 -4.39 14.22 7.85
CA PRO A 59 -5.45 13.59 8.63
C PRO A 59 -6.85 13.72 8.02
N GLU A 60 -7.19 14.87 7.43
CA GLU A 60 -8.49 15.10 6.78
C GLU A 60 -8.70 14.19 5.55
N ILE A 61 -7.63 13.87 4.82
CA ILE A 61 -7.70 12.94 3.68
C ILE A 61 -7.85 11.51 4.19
N SER A 62 -7.10 11.13 5.24
CA SER A 62 -7.25 9.84 5.91
C SER A 62 -8.69 9.62 6.38
N GLN A 63 -9.28 10.62 7.04
CA GLN A 63 -10.66 10.55 7.51
C GLN A 63 -11.65 10.45 6.36
N PHE A 64 -11.45 11.22 5.29
CA PHE A 64 -12.27 11.13 4.09
C PHE A 64 -12.23 9.73 3.46
N LEU A 65 -11.04 9.12 3.35
CA LEU A 65 -10.90 7.76 2.83
C LEU A 65 -11.68 6.75 3.69
N VAL A 66 -11.55 6.79 5.01
CA VAL A 66 -12.32 5.90 5.91
C VAL A 66 -13.83 6.09 5.74
N SER A 67 -14.31 7.33 5.70
CA SER A 67 -15.75 7.62 5.59
C SER A 67 -16.36 7.22 4.25
N ASN A 68 -15.56 7.08 3.20
CA ASN A 68 -16.01 6.78 1.84
C ASN A 68 -15.44 5.47 1.30
N TRP A 69 -14.87 4.62 2.16
CA TRP A 69 -14.39 3.31 1.74
C TRP A 69 -15.56 2.35 1.63
N HIS A 70 -15.86 1.92 0.41
CA HIS A 70 -16.94 0.97 0.11
C HIS A 70 -16.33 -0.40 -0.23
N ALA A 71 -16.65 -1.38 0.60
CA ALA A 71 -16.25 -2.79 0.47
C ALA A 71 -17.10 -3.54 -0.56
#